data_AF-A0ABC9BFS3-F1
#
_entry.id   AF-A0ABC9BFS3-F1
#
_cell.length_a   1.000
_cell.length_b   1.000
_cell.length_c   1.000
_cell.angle_alpha   90.00
_cell.angle_beta   90.00
_cell.angle_gamma   90.00
#
_symmetry.space_group_name_H-M   'P 1'
#
loop_
_entity.id
_entity.type
_entity.pdbx_description
1 polymer ?
#
loop_
_entity_poly.entity_id
_entity_poly.type
_entity_poly.pdbx_seq_one_letter_code
_entity_poly.pdbx_strand_id
1 'polypeptide(L)'
;MNPRRPHRRPLLLLVPSNLASQGPLLLLVPDKDRATESPTLFHLPRRRCLPFRLPPAPQDSTRHLVSLGCRVVIRDYLSDLNRRDLRMVHLLTGEQTRLPPPNAKAGSFNHFILSGDLLVNWGYFGRTICFCRLGAADWSVATIRIRGVWEEHYFLEDIICVKGTIYALVSTCYWYDRPGYRLGVVNISENWPSSAELVLLGDRLDARSVHLPVGTPLILRLAECLGQLIVVSTSKPNPRVDNVFCWKSEESKWVRITRIGGCALFFGTPFFVGSLGPDHPGIRKDCIYFSRDGLWSEYSLIDGSFRQYDHAVLPGGRSRGDFSAPVWVLPSKHS
;
A
#
# COMPACT_ATOMS: atom_id res chain seq x y z
N MET A 1 -43.26 -24.17 28.31
CA MET A 1 -42.75 -23.44 27.12
C MET A 1 -41.44 -22.77 27.50
N ASN A 2 -40.33 -23.23 26.93
CA ASN A 2 -38.99 -22.75 27.27
C ASN A 2 -38.51 -21.79 26.16
N PRO A 3 -38.27 -20.49 26.42
CA PRO A 3 -37.81 -19.58 25.38
C PRO A 3 -36.34 -19.87 25.09
N ARG A 4 -36.06 -20.30 23.85
CA ARG A 4 -34.70 -20.51 23.34
C ARG A 4 -33.90 -19.21 23.47
N ARG A 5 -32.91 -19.20 24.37
CA ARG A 5 -31.88 -18.15 24.40
C ARG A 5 -31.13 -18.16 23.06
N PRO A 6 -30.90 -17.02 22.41
CA PRO A 6 -30.03 -16.98 21.25
C PRO A 6 -28.60 -17.32 21.71
N HIS A 7 -28.02 -18.37 21.12
CA HIS A 7 -26.62 -18.72 21.31
C HIS A 7 -25.74 -17.54 20.87
N ARG A 8 -25.25 -16.74 21.84
CA ARG A 8 -24.13 -15.81 21.60
C ARG A 8 -22.92 -16.67 21.28
N ARG A 9 -22.57 -16.76 19.99
CA ARG A 9 -21.26 -17.29 19.57
C ARG A 9 -20.18 -16.45 20.26
N PRO A 10 -19.16 -17.07 20.87
CA PRO A 10 -18.11 -16.33 21.55
C PRO A 10 -17.44 -15.37 20.56
N LEU A 11 -17.30 -14.11 20.96
CA LEU A 11 -16.43 -13.15 20.30
C LEU A 11 -15.04 -13.78 20.32
N LEU A 12 -14.51 -14.13 19.14
CA LEU A 12 -13.13 -14.58 19.03
C LEU A 12 -12.25 -13.43 19.52
N LEU A 13 -11.69 -13.60 20.73
CA LEU A 13 -10.59 -12.78 21.19
C LEU A 13 -9.45 -12.97 20.18
N LEU A 14 -9.17 -11.90 19.45
CA LEU A 14 -8.07 -11.84 18.51
C LEU A 14 -6.76 -11.79 19.30
N VAL A 15 -6.27 -12.95 19.72
CA VAL A 15 -4.88 -13.09 20.18
C VAL A 15 -3.94 -13.11 18.97
N PRO A 16 -2.68 -12.65 19.12
CA PRO A 16 -1.69 -12.61 18.03
C PRO A 16 -1.58 -13.92 17.24
N SER A 17 -1.65 -15.06 17.95
CA SER A 17 -1.62 -16.41 17.39
C SER A 17 -2.81 -16.77 16.50
N ASN A 18 -4.00 -16.23 16.82
CA ASN A 18 -5.20 -16.44 16.00
C ASN A 18 -5.26 -15.50 14.80
N LEU A 19 -4.60 -14.35 14.86
CA LEU A 19 -4.63 -13.32 13.81
C LEU A 19 -3.75 -13.67 12.62
N ALA A 20 -2.53 -14.20 12.85
CA ALA A 20 -1.57 -14.56 11.80
C ALA A 20 -2.13 -15.59 10.80
N SER A 21 -3.10 -16.41 11.23
CA SER A 21 -3.77 -17.43 10.41
C SER A 21 -5.12 -16.97 9.82
N GLN A 22 -5.54 -15.71 10.01
CA GLN A 22 -6.77 -15.21 9.40
C GLN A 22 -6.55 -14.77 7.94
N GLY A 23 -7.65 -14.62 7.20
CA GLY A 23 -7.62 -13.89 5.92
C GLY A 23 -7.33 -12.39 6.12
N PRO A 24 -7.25 -11.63 5.01
CA PRO A 24 -7.00 -10.20 5.06
C PRO A 24 -8.11 -9.49 5.84
N LEU A 25 -7.72 -8.46 6.58
CA LEU A 25 -8.62 -7.60 7.33
C LEU A 25 -8.62 -6.20 6.72
N LEU A 26 -9.72 -5.48 6.87
CA LEU A 26 -9.80 -4.06 6.57
C LEU A 26 -9.87 -3.29 7.88
N LEU A 27 -8.88 -2.46 8.16
CA LEU A 27 -8.95 -1.50 9.25
C LEU A 27 -9.81 -0.31 8.80
N LEU A 28 -10.96 -0.17 9.46
CA LEU A 28 -11.91 0.92 9.29
C LEU A 28 -11.64 1.95 10.38
N VAL A 29 -11.30 3.17 9.98
CA VAL A 29 -11.01 4.26 10.93
C VAL A 29 -12.03 5.38 10.72
N PRO A 30 -12.83 5.71 11.76
CA PRO A 30 -13.82 6.78 11.70
C PRO A 30 -13.20 8.12 11.30
N ASP A 31 -13.98 8.96 10.64
CA ASP A 31 -13.55 10.32 10.31
C ASP A 31 -13.42 11.21 11.58
N LYS A 32 -12.66 12.31 11.47
CA LYS A 32 -12.42 13.29 12.55
C LYS A 32 -13.69 13.73 13.27
N ASP A 33 -14.77 13.91 12.51
CA ASP A 33 -16.06 14.42 13.02
C ASP A 33 -16.76 13.42 13.96
N ARG A 34 -16.22 12.20 14.12
CA ARG A 34 -16.71 11.15 15.02
C ARG A 34 -15.61 10.60 15.92
N ALA A 35 -14.80 11.48 16.51
CA ALA A 35 -13.69 11.16 17.42
C ALA A 35 -14.04 10.26 18.62
N THR A 36 -15.33 10.04 18.92
CA THR A 36 -15.81 9.12 19.98
C THR A 36 -15.92 7.66 19.51
N GLU A 37 -15.84 7.39 18.21
CA GLU A 37 -15.94 6.03 17.67
C GLU A 37 -14.58 5.31 17.63
N SER A 38 -14.57 4.02 17.98
CA SER A 38 -13.36 3.21 17.97
C SER A 38 -13.07 2.65 16.57
N PRO A 39 -11.79 2.67 16.12
CA PRO A 39 -11.35 1.92 14.95
C PRO A 39 -11.77 0.46 15.01
N THR A 40 -12.04 -0.16 13.87
CA THR A 40 -12.59 -1.52 13.83
C THR A 40 -11.94 -2.32 12.71
N LEU A 41 -11.68 -3.61 12.95
CA LEU A 41 -11.20 -4.53 11.93
C LEU A 41 -12.38 -5.26 11.30
N PHE A 42 -12.55 -5.12 9.99
CA PHE A 42 -13.53 -5.86 9.22
C PHE A 42 -12.91 -7.14 8.64
N HIS A 43 -13.52 -8.27 8.99
CA HIS A 43 -13.07 -9.59 8.56
C HIS A 43 -13.84 -10.05 7.33
N LEU A 44 -13.23 -9.94 6.15
CA LEU A 44 -13.85 -10.20 4.85
C LEU A 44 -14.58 -11.55 4.77
N PRO A 45 -13.93 -12.70 5.04
CA PRO A 45 -14.58 -14.01 4.85
C PRO A 45 -15.82 -14.23 5.72
N ARG A 46 -15.92 -13.55 6.87
CA ARG A 46 -17.00 -13.72 7.85
C ARG A 46 -17.96 -12.54 7.86
N ARG A 47 -17.71 -11.52 7.03
CA ARG A 47 -18.45 -10.26 6.95
C ARG A 47 -18.82 -9.70 8.33
N ARG A 48 -17.85 -9.67 9.24
CA ARG A 48 -18.06 -9.24 10.63
C ARG A 48 -17.03 -8.20 11.05
N CYS A 49 -17.44 -7.36 11.98
CA CYS A 49 -16.56 -6.39 12.61
C CYS A 49 -16.00 -6.91 13.93
N LEU A 50 -14.72 -6.67 14.12
CA LEU A 50 -13.95 -7.06 15.27
C LEU A 50 -13.50 -5.77 15.96
N PRO A 51 -13.83 -5.59 17.25
CA PRO A 51 -13.36 -4.45 18.00
C PRO A 51 -11.85 -4.36 17.92
N PHE A 52 -11.33 -3.18 17.63
CA PHE A 52 -9.91 -2.92 17.58
C PHE A 52 -9.62 -1.60 18.29
N ARG A 53 -8.44 -1.49 18.90
CA ARG A 53 -8.04 -0.24 19.56
C ARG A 53 -6.70 0.17 18.99
N LEU A 54 -6.70 1.30 18.28
CA LEU A 54 -5.47 2.02 18.03
C LEU A 54 -5.05 2.77 19.30
N PRO A 55 -3.75 3.06 19.47
CA PRO A 55 -3.28 3.98 20.51
C PRO A 55 -4.10 5.27 20.50
N PRO A 56 -4.37 5.92 21.65
CA PRO A 56 -5.10 7.19 21.70
C PRO A 56 -4.47 8.24 20.79
N ALA A 57 -5.30 9.08 20.17
CA ALA A 57 -4.83 10.20 19.35
C ALA A 57 -4.69 11.39 20.31
N PRO A 58 -3.70 12.26 20.10
CA PRO A 58 -3.76 13.55 20.76
C PRO A 58 -5.03 14.30 20.31
N GLN A 59 -5.56 15.12 21.22
CA GLN A 59 -6.75 15.93 20.98
C GLN A 59 -6.58 16.79 19.71
N ASP A 60 -7.63 16.90 18.89
CA ASP A 60 -7.67 17.65 17.62
C ASP A 60 -6.77 17.14 16.48
N SER A 61 -6.23 15.93 16.57
CA SER A 61 -5.40 15.33 15.51
C SER A 61 -6.20 14.69 14.37
N THR A 62 -5.68 14.72 13.12
CA THR A 62 -6.07 13.74 12.09
C THR A 62 -5.09 12.62 11.98
N ARG A 63 -5.61 11.41 11.82
CA ARG A 63 -4.80 10.22 11.58
C ARG A 63 -4.71 9.95 10.10
N HIS A 64 -3.50 9.83 9.62
CA HIS A 64 -3.22 9.20 8.34
C HIS A 64 -2.53 7.87 8.58
N LEU A 65 -3.00 6.84 7.89
CA LEU A 65 -2.59 5.46 8.11
C LEU A 65 -2.03 4.92 6.80
N VAL A 66 -0.83 4.35 6.88
CA VAL A 66 -0.19 3.67 5.74
C VAL A 66 0.07 2.23 6.13
N SER A 67 -0.47 1.29 5.36
CA SER A 67 -0.23 -0.13 5.59
C SER A 67 1.09 -0.58 4.99
N LEU A 68 1.78 -1.43 5.73
CA LEU A 68 2.97 -2.17 5.33
C LEU A 68 2.73 -3.68 5.56
N GLY A 69 1.52 -4.16 5.23
CA GLY A 69 1.08 -5.53 5.48
C GLY A 69 0.45 -5.69 6.86
N CYS A 70 1.15 -6.32 7.81
CA CYS A 70 0.69 -6.46 9.21
C CYS A 70 1.05 -5.27 10.11
N ARG A 71 1.93 -4.37 9.62
CA ARG A 71 2.34 -3.14 10.29
C ARG A 71 1.59 -1.96 9.69
N VAL A 72 1.22 -1.00 10.52
CA VAL A 72 0.63 0.27 10.07
C VAL A 72 1.45 1.42 10.61
N VAL A 73 1.87 2.30 9.71
CA VAL A 73 2.45 3.59 10.06
C VAL A 73 1.29 4.55 10.33
N ILE A 74 1.26 5.09 11.55
CA ILE A 74 0.29 6.06 12.01
C ILE A 74 0.99 7.42 12.06
N ARG A 75 0.40 8.37 11.35
CA ARG A 75 0.81 9.77 11.35
C ARG A 75 -0.31 10.61 11.95
N ASP A 76 0.00 11.27 13.06
CA ASP A 76 -0.92 12.21 13.69
C ASP A 76 -0.59 13.63 13.19
N TYR A 77 -1.54 14.26 12.49
CA TYR A 77 -1.47 15.66 12.10
C TYR A 77 -2.08 16.51 13.20
N LEU A 78 -1.24 17.22 13.93
CA LEU A 78 -1.66 18.29 14.83
C LEU A 78 -1.72 19.62 14.09
N SER A 79 -2.57 20.52 14.58
CA SER A 79 -2.63 21.93 14.19
C SER A 79 -1.27 22.64 14.40
N ASP A 80 -0.47 22.15 15.35
CA ASP A 80 0.94 22.54 15.51
C ASP A 80 1.85 21.68 14.62
N LEU A 81 2.47 22.32 13.62
CA LEU A 81 3.39 21.70 12.67
C LEU A 81 4.64 21.08 13.34
N ASN A 82 5.00 21.52 14.55
CA ASN A 82 6.19 21.07 15.27
C ASN A 82 5.99 19.79 16.09
N ARG A 83 4.75 19.27 16.20
CA ARG A 83 4.42 18.09 17.02
C ARG A 83 3.87 16.94 16.19
N ARG A 84 4.48 16.66 15.04
CA ARG A 84 4.11 15.50 14.22
C ARG A 84 4.74 14.24 14.81
N ASP A 85 3.94 13.42 15.46
CA ASP A 85 4.36 12.08 15.88
C ASP A 85 4.13 11.06 14.76
N LEU A 86 5.18 10.30 14.49
CA LEU A 86 5.16 9.18 13.57
C LEU A 86 5.47 7.90 14.35
N ARG A 87 4.59 6.91 14.24
CA ARG A 87 4.78 5.61 14.91
C ARG A 87 4.37 4.48 13.99
N MET A 88 5.07 3.36 14.08
CA MET A 88 4.70 2.12 13.43
C MET A 88 4.13 1.17 14.47
N VAL A 89 2.98 0.58 14.19
CA VAL A 89 2.31 -0.38 15.08
C VAL A 89 2.18 -1.70 14.36
N HIS A 90 2.66 -2.78 14.97
CA HIS A 90 2.41 -4.13 14.50
C HIS A 90 1.02 -4.57 14.98
N LEU A 91 0.05 -4.63 14.07
CA LEU A 91 -1.35 -4.78 14.46
C LEU A 91 -1.69 -6.14 15.08
N LEU A 92 -0.85 -7.16 14.87
CA LEU A 92 -1.08 -8.47 15.45
C LEU A 92 -0.47 -8.63 16.85
N THR A 93 0.61 -7.92 17.15
CA THR A 93 1.36 -8.07 18.43
C THR A 93 1.13 -6.88 19.36
N GLY A 94 0.66 -5.76 18.83
CA GLY A 94 0.56 -4.49 19.54
C GLY A 94 1.90 -3.79 19.74
N GLU A 95 3.01 -4.37 19.23
CA GLU A 95 4.34 -3.78 19.31
C GLU A 95 4.36 -2.42 18.61
N GLN A 96 5.01 -1.44 19.24
CA GLN A 96 5.11 -0.09 18.75
C GLN A 96 6.57 0.30 18.57
N THR A 97 6.87 0.89 17.42
CA THR A 97 8.16 1.49 17.12
C THR A 97 7.94 2.98 16.89
N ARG A 98 8.58 3.82 17.70
CA ARG A 98 8.60 5.26 17.45
C ARG A 98 9.51 5.53 16.25
N LEU A 99 9.04 6.36 15.33
CA LEU A 99 9.81 6.78 14.16
C LEU A 99 10.30 8.23 14.36
N PRO A 100 11.41 8.63 13.73
CA PRO A 100 11.89 9.99 13.82
C PRO A 100 10.82 10.99 13.37
N PRO A 101 10.74 12.18 14.00
CA PRO A 101 9.78 13.20 13.61
C PRO A 101 10.03 13.64 12.15
N PRO A 102 8.97 13.96 11.39
CA PRO A 102 9.09 14.59 10.07
C PRO A 102 9.98 15.83 10.13
N ASN A 103 11.16 15.81 9.50
CA ASN A 103 11.98 17.02 9.38
C ASN A 103 11.46 17.91 8.22
N ALA A 104 11.74 19.21 8.26
CA ALA A 104 11.26 20.16 7.25
C ALA A 104 11.78 19.84 5.83
N LYS A 105 12.92 19.13 5.72
CA LYS A 105 13.54 18.72 4.45
C LYS A 105 12.86 17.49 3.84
N ALA A 106 12.15 16.69 4.64
CA ALA A 106 11.56 15.43 4.23
C ALA A 106 10.21 15.57 3.50
N GLY A 107 9.72 16.80 3.31
CA GLY A 107 8.52 17.06 2.50
C GLY A 107 7.26 16.37 3.03
N SER A 108 6.32 16.07 2.12
CA SER A 108 5.08 15.37 2.45
C SER A 108 5.29 13.85 2.45
N PHE A 109 5.23 13.24 3.65
CA PHE A 109 5.24 11.79 3.79
C PHE A 109 3.92 11.20 3.28
N ASN A 110 3.87 10.79 2.01
CA ASN A 110 2.65 10.26 1.38
C ASN A 110 2.58 8.73 1.41
N HIS A 111 3.73 8.05 1.33
CA HIS A 111 3.80 6.59 1.37
C HIS A 111 5.10 6.08 2.02
N PHE A 112 5.07 4.87 2.53
CA PHE A 112 6.24 4.23 3.14
C PHE A 112 6.44 2.86 2.51
N ILE A 113 7.69 2.44 2.37
CA ILE A 113 8.05 1.03 2.13
C ILE A 113 9.03 0.60 3.21
N LEU A 114 9.05 -0.70 3.49
CA LEU A 114 9.97 -1.31 4.44
C LEU A 114 10.80 -2.36 3.71
N SER A 115 12.13 -2.20 3.75
CA SER A 115 13.10 -3.18 3.27
C SER A 115 13.94 -3.66 4.46
N GLY A 116 13.56 -4.80 5.05
CA GLY A 116 14.14 -5.24 6.33
C GLY A 116 13.80 -4.25 7.46
N ASP A 117 14.80 -3.57 7.98
CA ASP A 117 14.70 -2.48 8.97
C ASP A 117 14.89 -1.08 8.34
N LEU A 118 15.13 -0.97 7.03
CA LEU A 118 15.20 0.30 6.33
C LEU A 118 13.79 0.75 5.95
N LEU A 119 13.34 1.84 6.57
CA LEU A 119 12.09 2.52 6.24
C LEU A 119 12.39 3.62 5.22
N VAL A 120 11.69 3.60 4.10
CA VAL A 120 11.85 4.59 3.03
C VAL A 120 10.52 5.29 2.78
N ASN A 121 10.60 6.60 2.58
CA ASN A 121 9.52 7.50 2.22
C ASN A 121 9.92 8.35 1.01
N TRP A 122 8.93 8.75 0.22
CA TRP A 122 9.11 9.74 -0.83
C TRP A 122 7.90 10.65 -0.95
N GLY A 123 8.15 11.82 -1.52
CA GLY A 123 7.10 12.72 -1.99
C GLY A 123 6.65 12.33 -3.39
N TYR A 124 5.35 12.45 -3.65
CA TYR A 124 4.79 12.20 -4.98
C TYR A 124 5.37 13.22 -5.96
N PHE A 125 5.84 12.75 -7.13
CA PHE A 125 6.53 13.57 -8.14
C PHE A 125 7.84 14.22 -7.67
N GLY A 126 8.35 13.86 -6.49
CA GLY A 126 9.64 14.31 -6.00
C GLY A 126 10.79 13.47 -6.56
N ARG A 127 12.01 14.00 -6.48
CA ARG A 127 13.27 13.24 -6.70
C ARG A 127 13.97 12.90 -5.40
N THR A 128 13.40 13.29 -4.28
CA THR A 128 14.00 13.12 -2.96
C THR A 128 13.38 11.93 -2.27
N ILE A 129 14.23 11.05 -1.76
CA ILE A 129 13.84 10.01 -0.82
C ILE A 129 14.31 10.36 0.58
N CYS A 130 13.49 10.01 1.55
CA CYS A 130 13.80 10.08 2.96
C CYS A 130 13.86 8.66 3.49
N PHE A 131 14.89 8.33 4.23
CA PHE A 131 15.03 6.98 4.78
C PHE A 131 15.66 7.00 6.16
N CYS A 132 15.33 5.98 6.95
CA CYS A 132 15.92 5.75 8.26
C CYS A 132 15.88 4.26 8.59
N ARG A 133 16.82 3.81 9.42
CA ARG A 133 16.73 2.48 10.04
C ARG A 133 15.76 2.53 11.21
N LEU A 134 15.02 1.46 11.46
CA LEU A 134 14.17 1.37 12.65
C LEU A 134 15.02 1.58 13.92
N GLY A 135 14.63 2.56 14.75
CA GLY A 135 15.38 2.96 15.94
C GLY A 135 16.38 4.10 15.72
N ALA A 136 16.56 4.58 14.49
CA ALA A 136 17.32 5.80 14.24
C ALA A 136 16.67 7.02 14.91
N ALA A 137 17.48 8.04 15.23
CA ALA A 137 17.02 9.29 15.81
C ALA A 137 16.45 10.27 14.77
N ASP A 138 16.94 10.19 13.53
CA ASP A 138 16.67 11.16 12.47
C ASP A 138 16.49 10.51 11.08
N TRP A 139 15.92 11.28 10.16
CA TRP A 139 15.80 10.93 8.75
C TRP A 139 17.03 11.36 7.96
N SER A 140 17.57 10.43 7.18
CA SER A 140 18.50 10.75 6.09
C SER A 140 17.70 11.16 4.85
N VAL A 141 18.24 12.10 4.08
CA VAL A 141 17.58 12.65 2.90
C VAL A 141 18.56 12.61 1.73
N ALA A 142 18.15 12.02 0.62
CA ALA A 142 18.97 11.94 -0.60
C ALA A 142 18.13 12.26 -1.83
N THR A 143 18.72 13.00 -2.77
CA THR A 143 18.17 13.16 -4.11
C THR A 143 18.57 11.95 -4.94
N ILE A 144 17.60 11.26 -5.52
CA ILE A 144 17.83 10.16 -6.46
C ILE A 144 18.44 10.74 -7.74
N ARG A 145 19.60 10.21 -8.14
CA ARG A 145 20.24 10.52 -9.41
C ARG A 145 20.19 9.31 -10.32
N ILE A 146 19.90 9.51 -11.60
CA ILE A 146 19.96 8.41 -12.57
C ILE A 146 21.44 8.15 -12.89
N ARG A 147 21.86 6.89 -12.77
CA ARG A 147 23.24 6.49 -13.05
C ARG A 147 23.61 6.82 -14.49
N GLY A 148 24.70 7.57 -14.67
CA GLY A 148 25.24 7.89 -15.99
C GLY A 148 24.44 8.94 -16.78
N VAL A 149 23.47 9.61 -16.16
CA VAL A 149 22.66 10.65 -16.80
C VAL A 149 22.76 11.94 -15.99
N TRP A 150 23.20 13.01 -16.65
CA TRP A 150 23.49 14.29 -15.98
C TRP A 150 22.25 15.16 -15.77
N GLU A 151 21.31 15.17 -16.71
CA GLU A 151 20.05 15.92 -16.62
C GLU A 151 18.92 15.18 -17.33
N GLU A 152 18.16 14.37 -16.58
CA GLU A 152 16.86 13.89 -17.03
C GLU A 152 15.77 14.43 -16.12
N HIS A 153 14.76 15.05 -16.72
CA HIS A 153 13.54 15.37 -16.02
C HIS A 153 12.70 14.10 -15.89
N TYR A 154 12.68 13.56 -14.68
CA TYR A 154 11.79 12.45 -14.34
C TYR A 154 10.94 12.77 -13.11
N PHE A 155 9.82 12.08 -13.01
CA PHE A 155 8.94 12.06 -11.87
C PHE A 155 8.89 10.66 -11.27
N LEU A 156 8.94 10.59 -9.94
CA LEU A 156 8.79 9.35 -9.21
C LEU A 156 7.31 9.02 -9.04
N GLU A 157 6.88 7.93 -9.65
CA GLU A 157 5.47 7.51 -9.69
C GLU A 157 5.15 6.53 -8.57
N ASP A 158 6.02 5.53 -8.39
CA ASP A 158 5.83 4.48 -7.39
C ASP A 158 7.18 3.87 -6.96
N ILE A 159 7.24 3.32 -5.75
CA ILE A 159 8.40 2.60 -5.22
C ILE A 159 7.92 1.37 -4.46
N ILE A 160 8.63 0.26 -4.62
CA ILE A 160 8.37 -0.99 -3.89
C ILE A 160 9.67 -1.66 -3.46
N CYS A 161 9.61 -2.47 -2.40
CA CYS A 161 10.68 -3.39 -2.05
C CYS A 161 10.28 -4.83 -2.41
N VAL A 162 11.10 -5.52 -3.20
CA VAL A 162 10.95 -6.94 -3.53
C VAL A 162 12.24 -7.67 -3.20
N LYS A 163 12.17 -8.67 -2.31
CA LYS A 163 13.35 -9.46 -1.86
C LYS A 163 14.54 -8.59 -1.41
N GLY A 164 14.26 -7.49 -0.71
CA GLY A 164 15.27 -6.55 -0.22
C GLY A 164 15.76 -5.53 -1.24
N THR A 165 15.44 -5.70 -2.53
CA THR A 165 15.76 -4.74 -3.58
C THR A 165 14.67 -3.69 -3.69
N ILE A 166 15.05 -2.41 -3.69
CA ILE A 166 14.13 -1.29 -3.88
C ILE A 166 14.03 -0.99 -5.37
N TYR A 167 12.81 -1.03 -5.89
CA TYR A 167 12.49 -0.69 -7.26
C TYR A 167 11.71 0.62 -7.30
N ALA A 168 12.01 1.47 -8.27
CA ALA A 168 11.26 2.68 -8.55
C ALA A 168 10.71 2.66 -9.97
N LEU A 169 9.48 3.12 -10.10
CA LEU A 169 8.85 3.45 -11.36
C LEU A 169 8.94 4.96 -11.55
N VAL A 170 9.53 5.39 -12.66
CA VAL A 170 9.67 6.79 -13.01
C VAL A 170 9.01 7.09 -14.35
N SER A 171 8.52 8.31 -14.53
CA SER A 171 7.99 8.81 -15.80
C SER A 171 8.84 9.98 -16.31
N THR A 172 8.99 10.10 -17.62
CA THR A 172 9.84 11.15 -18.25
C THR A 172 9.07 12.39 -18.70
N CYS A 173 7.76 12.46 -18.46
CA CYS A 173 6.91 13.57 -18.92
C CYS A 173 5.74 13.79 -17.96
N TYR A 174 5.19 15.01 -17.98
CA TYR A 174 3.98 15.36 -17.24
C TYR A 174 2.79 14.53 -17.72
N TRP A 175 1.84 14.26 -16.83
CA TRP A 175 0.68 13.38 -17.01
C TRP A 175 -0.21 13.65 -18.24
N TYR A 176 -0.11 14.82 -18.88
CA TYR A 176 -0.81 15.13 -20.13
C TYR A 176 -0.10 14.60 -21.39
N ASP A 177 1.21 14.39 -21.33
CA ASP A 177 2.05 13.99 -22.47
C ASP A 177 2.49 12.54 -22.35
N ARG A 178 1.57 11.62 -22.68
CA ARG A 178 1.85 10.20 -23.01
C ARG A 178 3.07 9.61 -22.26
N PRO A 179 2.99 9.46 -20.93
CA PRO A 179 4.16 9.16 -20.11
C PRO A 179 4.87 7.90 -20.57
N GLY A 180 6.17 8.03 -20.81
CA GLY A 180 7.07 6.89 -20.88
C GLY A 180 7.46 6.50 -19.48
N TYR A 181 7.11 5.30 -19.07
CA TYR A 181 7.52 4.76 -17.78
C TYR A 181 8.84 4.00 -17.93
N ARG A 182 9.70 4.12 -16.93
CA ARG A 182 10.94 3.35 -16.81
C ARG A 182 10.99 2.74 -15.43
N LEU A 183 11.44 1.49 -15.37
CA LEU A 183 11.76 0.83 -14.11
C LEU A 183 13.23 1.07 -13.80
N GLY A 184 13.58 1.17 -12.52
CA GLY A 184 14.96 1.07 -12.10
C GLY A 184 15.12 0.52 -10.68
N VAL A 185 16.33 0.10 -10.36
CA VAL A 185 16.73 -0.25 -8.99
C VAL A 185 17.24 1.01 -8.30
N VAL A 186 16.75 1.26 -7.08
CA VAL A 186 17.23 2.35 -6.23
C VAL A 186 18.28 1.80 -5.27
N ASN A 187 19.53 2.21 -5.49
CA ASN A 187 20.63 1.92 -4.58
C ASN A 187 20.77 3.09 -3.61
N ILE A 188 20.58 2.81 -2.32
CA ILE A 188 20.71 3.80 -1.25
C ILE A 188 22.07 3.58 -0.56
N SER A 189 22.85 4.64 -0.47
CA SER A 189 24.08 4.70 0.34
C SER A 189 23.81 5.54 1.58
N GLU A 190 24.02 4.93 2.74
CA GLU A 190 23.85 5.57 4.04
C GLU A 190 25.14 6.29 4.50
N ASN A 191 26.23 6.19 3.74
CA ASN A 191 27.46 6.93 4.01
C ASN A 191 27.21 8.43 3.93
N TRP A 192 27.88 9.22 4.78
CA TRP A 192 27.75 10.67 4.73
C TRP A 192 28.66 11.26 3.62
N PRO A 193 28.14 12.06 2.68
CA PRO A 193 26.74 12.46 2.52
C PRO A 193 25.87 11.36 1.89
N SER A 194 24.67 11.15 2.44
CA SER A 194 23.73 10.14 1.95
C SER A 194 23.43 10.34 0.47
N SER A 195 23.40 9.25 -0.30
CA SER A 195 23.15 9.30 -1.74
C SER A 195 22.17 8.21 -2.16
N ALA A 196 21.43 8.50 -3.23
CA ALA A 196 20.54 7.55 -3.86
C ALA A 196 20.77 7.55 -5.37
N GLU A 197 20.92 6.35 -5.93
CA GLU A 197 21.19 6.16 -7.36
C GLU A 197 20.13 5.26 -7.97
N LEU A 198 19.53 5.69 -9.08
CA LEU A 198 18.59 4.92 -9.88
C LEU A 198 19.32 4.30 -11.06
N VAL A 199 19.37 2.97 -11.09
CA VAL A 199 19.88 2.20 -12.23
C VAL A 199 18.69 1.72 -13.04
N LEU A 200 18.49 2.31 -14.23
CA LEU A 200 17.37 1.96 -15.10
C LEU A 200 17.48 0.51 -15.59
N LEU A 201 16.33 -0.16 -15.67
CA LEU A 201 16.18 -1.53 -16.09
C LEU A 201 15.34 -1.61 -17.36
N GLY A 202 15.84 -2.37 -18.34
CA GLY A 202 15.14 -2.68 -19.59
C GLY A 202 14.61 -1.46 -20.34
N ASP A 203 13.61 -1.74 -21.17
CA ASP A 203 13.04 -0.76 -22.09
C ASP A 203 11.90 0.08 -21.49
N ARG A 204 11.54 1.13 -22.22
CA ARG A 204 10.46 2.06 -21.87
C ARG A 204 9.12 1.31 -21.92
N LEU A 205 8.36 1.43 -20.84
CA LEU A 205 7.00 0.95 -20.75
C LEU A 205 6.03 2.09 -21.11
N ASP A 206 5.42 1.99 -22.29
CA ASP A 206 4.38 2.89 -22.81
C ASP A 206 3.20 2.11 -23.40
N ALA A 207 2.15 2.81 -23.84
CA ALA A 207 0.96 2.19 -24.44
C ALA A 207 1.29 1.23 -25.58
N ARG A 208 2.32 1.51 -26.40
CA ARG A 208 2.71 0.62 -27.51
C ARG A 208 3.34 -0.66 -27.01
N SER A 209 4.26 -0.54 -26.04
CA SER A 209 4.94 -1.69 -25.42
C SER A 209 3.96 -2.66 -24.74
N VAL A 210 2.77 -2.16 -24.34
CA VAL A 210 1.71 -2.98 -23.74
C VAL A 210 0.56 -3.31 -24.69
N HIS A 211 0.75 -3.09 -26.00
CA HIS A 211 -0.25 -3.34 -27.06
C HIS A 211 -1.60 -2.64 -26.83
N LEU A 212 -1.58 -1.44 -26.25
CA LEU A 212 -2.74 -0.58 -26.11
C LEU A 212 -2.75 0.51 -27.21
N PRO A 213 -3.92 1.07 -27.54
CA PRO A 213 -4.02 2.19 -28.47
C PRO A 213 -3.07 3.33 -28.07
N VAL A 214 -2.40 3.91 -29.06
CA VAL A 214 -1.48 5.02 -28.83
C VAL A 214 -2.25 6.20 -28.23
N GLY A 215 -1.83 6.66 -27.05
CA GLY A 215 -2.47 7.77 -26.34
C GLY A 215 -3.43 7.35 -25.22
N THR A 216 -3.63 6.05 -24.98
CA THR A 216 -4.35 5.59 -23.79
C THR A 216 -3.60 6.05 -22.53
N PRO A 217 -4.24 6.81 -21.61
CA PRO A 217 -3.61 7.19 -20.35
C PRO A 217 -3.42 5.95 -19.49
N LEU A 218 -2.16 5.68 -19.12
CA LEU A 218 -1.80 4.56 -18.25
C LEU A 218 -1.51 5.08 -16.86
N ILE A 219 -2.11 4.46 -15.85
CA ILE A 219 -1.67 4.61 -14.47
C ILE A 219 -1.11 3.27 -14.05
N LEU A 220 0.22 3.24 -13.90
CA LEU A 220 0.97 2.05 -13.53
C LEU A 220 1.23 2.04 -12.03
N ARG A 221 1.11 0.86 -11.43
CA ARG A 221 1.35 0.63 -10.00
C ARG A 221 2.25 -0.58 -9.84
N LEU A 222 3.26 -0.47 -9.00
CA LEU A 222 4.14 -1.57 -8.66
C LEU A 222 3.46 -2.48 -7.63
N ALA A 223 3.69 -3.76 -7.75
CA ALA A 223 3.25 -4.77 -6.80
C ALA A 223 4.29 -5.88 -6.70
N GLU A 224 4.20 -6.65 -5.62
CA GLU A 224 5.03 -7.81 -5.38
C GLU A 224 4.12 -9.03 -5.23
N CYS A 225 4.53 -10.16 -5.79
CA CYS A 225 3.84 -11.42 -5.59
C CYS A 225 4.82 -12.58 -5.75
N LEU A 226 4.91 -13.45 -4.74
CA LEU A 226 5.81 -14.61 -4.75
C LEU A 226 7.27 -14.22 -5.05
N GLY A 227 7.68 -13.04 -4.58
CA GLY A 227 8.98 -12.45 -4.81
C GLY A 227 9.25 -12.06 -6.27
N GLN A 228 8.20 -11.85 -7.05
CA GLN A 228 8.26 -11.32 -8.41
C GLN A 228 7.71 -9.90 -8.43
N LEU A 229 8.36 -9.04 -9.22
CA LEU A 229 7.91 -7.67 -9.45
C LEU A 229 6.79 -7.65 -10.49
N ILE A 230 5.67 -7.05 -10.14
CA ILE A 230 4.48 -6.93 -10.96
C ILE A 230 4.19 -5.45 -11.22
N VAL A 231 3.70 -5.14 -12.42
CA VAL A 231 3.09 -3.86 -12.77
C VAL A 231 1.62 -4.09 -13.08
N VAL A 232 0.77 -3.29 -12.45
CA VAL A 232 -0.68 -3.26 -12.71
C VAL A 232 -1.01 -1.95 -13.42
N SER A 233 -1.58 -2.06 -14.63
CA SER A 233 -2.14 -0.93 -15.36
C SER A 233 -3.59 -0.73 -14.98
N THR A 234 -3.94 0.47 -14.57
CA THR A 234 -5.30 0.87 -14.21
C THR A 234 -5.75 2.06 -15.04
N SER A 235 -7.02 2.06 -15.45
CA SER A 235 -7.68 3.19 -16.08
C SER A 235 -8.44 4.04 -15.03
N LYS A 236 -8.53 5.35 -15.27
CA LYS A 236 -9.47 6.26 -14.56
C LYS A 236 -10.73 6.42 -15.43
N PRO A 237 -11.92 6.67 -14.84
CA PRO A 237 -12.19 7.00 -13.43
C PRO A 237 -12.58 5.82 -12.52
N ASN A 238 -12.85 4.65 -13.09
CA ASN A 238 -13.17 3.44 -12.33
C ASN A 238 -11.93 2.54 -12.40
N PRO A 239 -11.33 2.04 -11.30
CA PRO A 239 -10.10 1.25 -11.32
C PRO A 239 -10.36 -0.13 -11.94
N ARG A 240 -10.67 -0.14 -13.24
CA ARG A 240 -10.59 -1.31 -14.09
C ARG A 240 -9.11 -1.55 -14.29
N VAL A 241 -8.69 -2.74 -13.88
CA VAL A 241 -7.37 -3.23 -14.24
C VAL A 241 -7.45 -3.57 -15.71
N ASP A 242 -6.63 -2.91 -16.51
CA ASP A 242 -6.60 -3.16 -17.95
C ASP A 242 -5.63 -4.30 -18.25
N ASN A 243 -4.47 -4.29 -17.58
CA ASN A 243 -3.39 -5.23 -17.84
C ASN A 243 -2.51 -5.44 -16.60
N VAL A 244 -1.95 -6.63 -16.50
CA VAL A 244 -0.96 -7.00 -15.48
C VAL A 244 0.28 -7.55 -16.15
N PHE A 245 1.45 -7.14 -15.69
CA PHE A 245 2.74 -7.52 -16.23
C PHE A 245 3.65 -8.03 -15.12
N CYS A 246 4.41 -9.09 -15.41
CA CYS A 246 5.50 -9.57 -14.57
C CYS A 246 6.82 -9.13 -15.18
N TRP A 247 7.74 -8.64 -14.34
CA TRP A 247 9.12 -8.42 -14.74
C TRP A 247 9.85 -9.76 -14.88
N LYS A 248 10.52 -9.99 -16.02
CA LYS A 248 11.41 -11.13 -16.23
C LYS A 248 12.85 -10.61 -16.27
N SER A 249 13.57 -10.77 -15.17
CA SER A 249 14.92 -10.24 -15.00
C SER A 249 15.92 -10.80 -16.01
N GLU A 250 15.85 -12.10 -16.31
CA GLU A 250 16.74 -12.78 -17.27
C GLU A 250 16.63 -12.18 -18.68
N GLU A 251 15.44 -11.72 -19.04
CA GLU A 251 15.13 -11.21 -20.36
C GLU A 251 15.02 -9.68 -20.38
N SER A 252 15.18 -9.02 -19.21
CA SER A 252 15.02 -7.58 -19.00
C SER A 252 13.74 -7.00 -19.63
N LYS A 253 12.63 -7.75 -19.56
CA LYS A 253 11.37 -7.40 -20.22
C LYS A 253 10.15 -7.60 -19.35
N TRP A 254 9.10 -6.88 -19.69
CA TRP A 254 7.77 -7.05 -19.13
C TRP A 254 7.00 -8.12 -19.91
N VAL A 255 6.45 -9.10 -19.21
CA VAL A 255 5.59 -10.13 -19.80
C VAL A 255 4.18 -9.97 -19.27
N ARG A 256 3.21 -9.82 -20.17
CA ARG A 256 1.79 -9.76 -19.80
C ARG A 256 1.38 -11.08 -19.18
N ILE A 257 0.70 -11.02 -18.05
CA ILE A 257 0.18 -12.19 -17.33
C ILE A 257 -1.33 -12.06 -17.14
N THR A 258 -2.02 -13.19 -17.16
CA THR A 258 -3.46 -13.31 -16.88
C THR A 258 -3.73 -14.06 -15.57
N ARG A 259 -2.66 -14.53 -14.91
CA ARG A 259 -2.69 -15.26 -13.64
C ARG A 259 -1.50 -14.84 -12.80
N ILE A 260 -1.68 -14.75 -11.49
CA ILE A 260 -0.68 -14.41 -10.48
C ILE A 260 -0.42 -15.61 -9.55
N GLY A 261 -0.48 -16.82 -10.11
CA GLY A 261 -0.22 -18.07 -9.38
C GLY A 261 -1.29 -18.38 -8.32
N GLY A 262 -2.53 -17.94 -8.53
CA GLY A 262 -3.61 -18.11 -7.57
C GLY A 262 -3.56 -17.14 -6.39
N CYS A 263 -2.59 -16.23 -6.35
CA CYS A 263 -2.47 -15.22 -5.30
C CYS A 263 -3.54 -14.12 -5.44
N ALA A 264 -3.60 -13.24 -4.44
CA ALA A 264 -4.39 -12.03 -4.47
C ALA A 264 -3.53 -10.80 -4.13
N LEU A 265 -3.67 -9.72 -4.89
CA LEU A 265 -2.95 -8.45 -4.64
C LEU A 265 -3.85 -7.45 -3.94
N PHE A 266 -3.30 -6.68 -3.01
CA PHE A 266 -4.05 -5.67 -2.25
C PHE A 266 -3.40 -4.30 -2.41
N PHE A 267 -4.22 -3.32 -2.81
CA PHE A 267 -3.83 -1.92 -2.98
C PHE A 267 -4.67 -1.03 -2.07
N GLY A 268 -4.03 -0.07 -1.40
CA GLY A 268 -4.68 0.95 -0.58
C GLY A 268 -4.19 2.33 -1.00
N THR A 269 -5.12 3.17 -1.46
CA THR A 269 -4.97 4.57 -1.89
C THR A 269 -3.52 5.11 -1.98
N PRO A 270 -2.89 5.23 -3.17
CA PRO A 270 -2.90 4.41 -4.39
C PRO A 270 -1.89 3.23 -4.40
N PHE A 271 -1.31 2.83 -3.28
CA PHE A 271 -0.10 2.02 -3.27
C PHE A 271 -0.35 0.54 -2.96
N PHE A 272 0.61 -0.30 -3.33
CA PHE A 272 0.58 -1.72 -2.99
C PHE A 272 0.78 -1.93 -1.49
N VAL A 273 -0.06 -2.77 -0.90
CA VAL A 273 -0.02 -3.09 0.53
C VAL A 273 0.61 -4.46 0.77
N GLY A 274 0.34 -5.41 -0.12
CA GLY A 274 0.89 -6.75 -0.06
C GLY A 274 0.08 -7.75 -0.88
N SER A 275 0.60 -8.96 -0.95
CA SER A 275 -0.04 -10.11 -1.62
C SER A 275 -0.34 -11.21 -0.63
N LEU A 276 -1.36 -12.01 -0.95
CA LEU A 276 -1.68 -13.24 -0.25
C LEU A 276 -1.55 -14.43 -1.18
N GLY A 277 -1.06 -15.55 -0.65
CA GLY A 277 -0.95 -16.81 -1.39
C GLY A 277 -2.30 -17.41 -1.77
N PRO A 278 -2.31 -18.54 -2.51
CA PRO A 278 -3.54 -19.19 -2.95
C PRO A 278 -4.35 -19.85 -1.83
N ASP A 279 -3.78 -20.05 -0.64
CA ASP A 279 -4.37 -20.91 0.40
C ASP A 279 -5.21 -20.15 1.44
N HIS A 280 -5.62 -18.91 1.12
CA HIS A 280 -6.43 -18.10 2.04
C HIS A 280 -7.94 -18.26 1.79
N PRO A 281 -8.69 -18.85 2.75
CA PRO A 281 -10.11 -19.09 2.57
C PRO A 281 -10.91 -17.78 2.50
N GLY A 282 -11.86 -17.72 1.57
CA GLY A 282 -12.74 -16.56 1.36
C GLY A 282 -12.11 -15.41 0.56
N ILE A 283 -10.88 -15.60 0.06
CA ILE A 283 -10.26 -14.70 -0.91
C ILE A 283 -10.27 -15.39 -2.27
N ARG A 284 -10.69 -14.64 -3.29
CA ARG A 284 -10.75 -15.15 -4.64
C ARG A 284 -9.33 -15.17 -5.22
N LYS A 285 -8.98 -16.31 -5.81
CA LYS A 285 -7.67 -16.52 -6.46
C LYS A 285 -7.54 -15.65 -7.71
N ASP A 286 -6.31 -15.28 -8.03
CA ASP A 286 -5.96 -14.48 -9.21
C ASP A 286 -6.75 -13.16 -9.29
N CYS A 287 -6.87 -12.48 -8.15
CA CYS A 287 -7.65 -11.24 -8.02
C CYS A 287 -6.83 -10.07 -7.49
N ILE A 288 -7.29 -8.87 -7.82
CA ILE A 288 -6.74 -7.61 -7.33
C ILE A 288 -7.82 -6.89 -6.54
N TYR A 289 -7.48 -6.53 -5.30
CA TYR A 289 -8.35 -5.84 -4.37
C TYR A 289 -7.86 -4.40 -4.19
N PHE A 290 -8.72 -3.43 -4.47
CA PHE A 290 -8.42 -2.02 -4.20
C PHE A 290 -9.25 -1.52 -3.03
N SER A 291 -8.66 -0.67 -2.19
CA SER A 291 -9.40 0.18 -1.26
C SER A 291 -9.20 1.66 -1.59
N ARG A 292 -10.30 2.41 -1.65
CA ARG A 292 -10.34 3.86 -1.91
C ARG A 292 -11.63 4.45 -1.39
N ASP A 293 -11.56 5.61 -0.75
CA ASP A 293 -12.71 6.46 -0.38
C ASP A 293 -13.85 5.71 0.34
N GLY A 294 -13.51 4.85 1.31
CA GLY A 294 -14.49 4.05 2.07
C GLY A 294 -14.95 2.77 1.37
N LEU A 295 -14.58 2.57 0.10
CA LEU A 295 -15.00 1.46 -0.74
C LEU A 295 -13.85 0.47 -0.93
N TRP A 296 -14.21 -0.77 -1.27
CA TRP A 296 -13.26 -1.71 -1.85
C TRP A 296 -13.83 -2.39 -3.08
N SER A 297 -12.96 -2.73 -4.01
CA SER A 297 -13.32 -3.44 -5.23
C SER A 297 -12.47 -4.69 -5.40
N GLU A 298 -13.04 -5.69 -6.07
CA GLU A 298 -12.40 -6.92 -6.51
C GLU A 298 -12.37 -6.92 -8.04
N TYR A 299 -11.20 -7.17 -8.61
CA TYR A 299 -11.01 -7.42 -10.02
C TYR A 299 -10.42 -8.80 -10.22
N SER A 300 -11.07 -9.64 -11.02
CA SER A 300 -10.59 -10.99 -11.35
C SER A 300 -9.80 -10.99 -12.65
N LEU A 301 -8.57 -11.51 -12.61
CA LEU A 301 -7.72 -11.64 -13.79
C LEU A 301 -8.16 -12.78 -14.72
N ILE A 302 -8.97 -13.72 -14.22
CA ILE A 302 -9.40 -14.90 -14.97
C ILE A 302 -10.55 -14.58 -15.94
N ASP A 303 -11.57 -13.88 -15.45
CA ASP A 303 -12.80 -13.60 -16.19
C ASP A 303 -13.03 -12.10 -16.42
N GLY A 304 -12.11 -11.24 -15.97
CA GLY A 304 -12.23 -9.78 -16.09
C GLY A 304 -13.37 -9.18 -15.27
N SER A 305 -14.00 -9.96 -14.39
CA SER A 305 -15.13 -9.46 -13.59
C SER A 305 -14.65 -8.41 -12.59
N PHE A 306 -15.40 -7.31 -12.53
CA PHE A 306 -15.19 -6.22 -11.57
C PHE A 306 -16.39 -6.15 -10.64
N ARG A 307 -16.13 -6.19 -9.34
CA ARG A 307 -17.14 -6.05 -8.29
C ARG A 307 -16.72 -4.95 -7.36
N GLN A 308 -17.60 -3.98 -7.16
CA GLN A 308 -17.42 -2.95 -6.14
C GLN A 308 -18.33 -3.28 -4.97
N TYR A 309 -17.80 -3.08 -3.76
CA TYR A 309 -18.51 -3.36 -2.53
C TYR A 309 -18.67 -2.06 -1.76
N ASP A 310 -19.91 -1.60 -1.67
CA ASP A 310 -20.30 -0.42 -0.91
C ASP A 310 -20.30 -0.74 0.58
N HIS A 311 -19.19 -0.39 1.22
CA HIS A 311 -18.90 -0.71 2.62
C HIS A 311 -19.05 -2.20 2.98
N ALA A 312 -18.40 -2.58 4.08
CA ALA A 312 -19.05 -3.55 4.93
C ALA A 312 -20.38 -2.92 5.35
N VAL A 313 -21.55 -3.47 4.98
CA VAL A 313 -22.79 -3.14 5.69
C VAL A 313 -22.57 -3.54 7.15
N LEU A 314 -22.00 -2.62 7.91
CA LEU A 314 -21.89 -2.68 9.34
C LEU A 314 -23.32 -2.82 9.85
N PRO A 315 -23.60 -3.72 10.80
CA PRO A 315 -24.90 -3.75 11.44
C PRO A 315 -25.25 -2.33 11.93
N GLY A 316 -26.26 -1.69 11.30
CA GLY A 316 -26.66 -0.32 11.65
C GLY A 316 -26.67 0.75 10.53
N GLY A 317 -26.37 0.42 9.26
CA GLY A 317 -26.70 1.31 8.12
C GLY A 317 -25.89 2.61 7.99
N ARG A 318 -24.57 2.56 8.22
CA ARG A 318 -23.66 3.73 8.18
C ARG A 318 -23.28 4.15 6.75
N SER A 319 -22.94 5.43 6.57
CA SER A 319 -22.79 6.07 5.24
C SER A 319 -21.34 6.37 4.84
N ARG A 320 -21.16 6.70 3.54
CA ARG A 320 -19.89 6.96 2.84
C ARG A 320 -19.00 8.05 3.47
N GLY A 321 -19.57 8.99 4.21
CA GLY A 321 -18.83 10.07 4.87
C GLY A 321 -18.29 9.73 6.26
N ASP A 322 -18.54 8.53 6.77
CA ASP A 322 -18.29 8.21 8.18
C ASP A 322 -16.86 7.68 8.46
N PHE A 323 -16.07 7.38 7.42
CA PHE A 323 -14.76 6.71 7.56
C PHE A 323 -13.69 7.28 6.62
N SER A 324 -12.46 7.36 7.12
CA SER A 324 -11.25 7.50 6.30
C SER A 324 -11.02 6.26 5.42
N ALA A 325 -10.21 6.40 4.35
CA ALA A 325 -9.98 5.32 3.39
C ALA A 325 -9.50 4.03 4.09
N PRO A 326 -10.16 2.88 3.85
CA PRO A 326 -9.93 1.69 4.66
C PRO A 326 -8.57 1.06 4.32
N VAL A 327 -7.89 0.59 5.35
CA VAL A 327 -6.49 0.17 5.27
C VAL A 327 -6.42 -1.35 5.31
N TRP A 328 -5.84 -1.97 4.29
CA TRP A 328 -5.63 -3.42 4.28
C TRP A 328 -4.62 -3.84 5.36
N VAL A 329 -4.96 -4.89 6.09
CA VAL A 329 -4.09 -5.53 7.07
C VAL A 329 -3.92 -6.97 6.67
N LEU A 330 -2.68 -7.35 6.36
CA LEU A 330 -2.33 -8.66 5.84
C LEU A 330 -1.60 -9.44 6.94
N PRO A 331 -2.28 -10.37 7.62
CA PRO A 331 -1.70 -11.08 8.76
C PRO A 331 -0.62 -12.09 8.37
N SER A 332 -0.61 -12.55 7.12
CA SER A 332 0.37 -13.49 6.58
C SER A 332 1.20 -12.82 5.49
N LYS A 333 2.47 -12.55 5.78
CA LYS A 333 3.50 -12.51 4.75
C LYS A 333 4.35 -13.76 4.93
N HIS A 334 4.25 -14.70 4.00
CA HIS A 334 5.39 -15.59 3.78
C HIS A 334 6.49 -14.69 3.20
N SER A 335 7.45 -14.36 4.05
CA SER A 335 8.65 -13.56 3.77
C SER A 335 9.52 -14.19 2.70
#